data_AF-A0A9E5F4S0-F1
#
_entry.id   AF-A0A9E5F4S0-F1
#
_cell.length_a   1.000
_cell.length_b   1.000
_cell.length_c   1.000
_cell.angle_alpha   90.00
_cell.angle_beta   90.00
_cell.angle_gamma   90.00
#
_symmetry.space_group_name_H-M   'P 1'
#
loop_
_entity.id
_entity.type
_entity.pdbx_description
1 polymer ?
#
loop_
_entity_poly.entity_id
_entity_poly.type
_entity_poly.pdbx_seq_one_letter_code
_entity_poly.pdbx_strand_id
1 'polypeptide(L)'
;PSHIKRPWTQLDRFPDGMEVINFDSIFLRKLYSNPLDFLGLSLLYPLNPFITSLRINHPYPKDLANWDNMNSLEPGHFGFLSSQFTQKLRIPQANISWPEYEELFRLGSNIVFLNEPLSQEFSKRKNQIYRSIKAGRLAMVLQSIHSFAGNDFQLKCPNDIYRSGDVFKGDYKGCEFIVRTPESLPYSATIRFLRNGQLVKEITSSESEVHIPATEPGQFRVEILVRPHTAFWILLRKWVPYVIYNPIFIS
;
A
#
# COMPACT_ATOMS: atom_id res chain seq x y z
N PRO A 1 11.23 -1.29 -12.51
CA PRO A 1 10.51 -0.03 -12.24
C PRO A 1 9.06 -0.13 -12.71
N SER A 2 8.16 0.44 -11.91
CA SER A 2 6.71 0.40 -12.13
C SER A 2 6.34 1.08 -13.44
N HIS A 3 6.96 2.21 -13.78
CA HIS A 3 6.62 2.97 -14.98
C HIS A 3 7.01 2.26 -16.30
N ILE A 4 6.02 1.67 -16.99
CA ILE A 4 6.23 0.88 -18.23
C ILE A 4 6.67 1.76 -19.41
N LYS A 5 6.13 2.98 -19.54
CA LYS A 5 6.37 3.84 -20.71
C LYS A 5 7.76 4.48 -20.71
N ARG A 6 8.27 4.77 -19.52
CA ARG A 6 9.58 5.40 -19.28
C ARG A 6 10.16 4.74 -18.03
N PRO A 7 10.72 3.54 -18.14
CA PRO A 7 11.30 2.88 -16.98
C PRO A 7 12.47 3.72 -16.48
N TRP A 8 12.59 3.85 -15.16
CA TRP A 8 13.78 4.42 -14.55
C TRP A 8 15.00 3.58 -14.93
N THR A 9 15.93 4.19 -15.67
CA THR A 9 17.18 3.57 -16.13
C THR A 9 18.37 3.91 -15.23
N GLN A 10 18.22 4.93 -14.37
CA GLN A 10 19.25 5.41 -13.45
C GLN A 10 18.89 5.07 -12.00
N LEU A 11 18.91 3.77 -11.66
CA LEU A 11 18.74 3.31 -10.28
C LEU A 11 19.97 3.59 -9.40
N ASP A 12 21.08 3.99 -10.02
CA ASP A 12 22.32 4.47 -9.40
C ASP A 12 22.16 5.82 -8.70
N ARG A 13 21.14 6.59 -9.06
CA ARG A 13 20.66 7.72 -8.25
C ARG A 13 19.58 7.20 -7.33
N PHE A 14 19.94 6.82 -6.11
CA PHE A 14 18.99 6.35 -5.11
C PHE A 14 17.93 7.44 -4.89
N PRO A 15 16.68 7.24 -5.35
CA PRO A 15 15.64 8.20 -5.04
C PRO A 15 15.27 8.00 -3.57
N ASP A 16 14.97 9.09 -2.87
CA ASP A 16 14.48 9.04 -1.48
C ASP A 16 13.24 8.14 -1.34
N GLY A 17 12.48 7.92 -2.43
CA GLY A 17 11.35 7.00 -2.46
C GLY A 17 11.01 6.43 -3.83
N MET A 18 10.08 5.47 -3.85
CA MET A 18 9.67 4.72 -5.04
C MET A 18 8.14 4.65 -5.16
N GLU A 19 7.64 4.79 -6.38
CA GLU A 19 6.24 4.48 -6.71
C GLU A 19 6.02 2.96 -6.67
N VAL A 20 5.50 2.48 -5.55
CA VAL A 20 5.18 1.07 -5.31
C VAL A 20 3.86 0.69 -5.98
N ILE A 21 2.88 1.60 -5.94
CA ILE A 21 1.60 1.48 -6.64
C ILE A 21 1.52 2.62 -7.64
N ASN A 22 1.42 2.27 -8.93
CA ASN A 22 1.17 3.21 -10.02
C ASN A 22 0.02 2.66 -10.88
N PHE A 23 -1.15 3.30 -10.83
CA PHE A 23 -2.35 2.77 -11.48
C PHE A 23 -2.23 2.64 -13.01
N ASP A 24 -1.57 3.57 -13.70
CA ASP A 24 -1.36 3.50 -15.16
C ASP A 24 -0.50 2.31 -15.55
N SER A 25 0.55 2.08 -14.77
CA SER A 25 1.46 0.98 -14.98
C SER A 25 0.84 -0.37 -14.67
N ILE A 26 0.06 -0.46 -13.59
CA ILE A 26 -0.70 -1.65 -13.24
C ILE A 26 -1.70 -2.00 -14.34
N PHE A 27 -2.44 -0.99 -14.85
CA PHE A 27 -3.40 -1.16 -15.93
C PHE A 27 -2.75 -1.70 -17.20
N LEU A 28 -1.68 -1.03 -17.69
CA LEU A 28 -0.97 -1.46 -18.89
C LEU A 28 -0.33 -2.84 -18.72
N ARG A 29 0.24 -3.12 -17.53
CA ARG A 29 0.81 -4.43 -17.23
C ARG A 29 -0.25 -5.51 -17.34
N LYS A 30 -1.44 -5.28 -16.78
CA LYS A 30 -2.55 -6.23 -16.83
C LYS A 30 -3.00 -6.49 -18.26
N LEU A 31 -3.14 -5.43 -19.06
CA LEU A 31 -3.51 -5.52 -20.48
C LEU A 31 -2.52 -6.39 -21.26
N TYR A 32 -1.21 -6.18 -21.08
CA TYR A 32 -0.19 -6.89 -21.86
C TYR A 32 0.16 -8.27 -21.33
N SER A 33 0.20 -8.47 -20.01
CA SER A 33 0.62 -9.75 -19.42
C SER A 33 -0.51 -10.76 -19.29
N ASN A 34 -1.76 -10.30 -19.19
CA ASN A 34 -2.91 -11.18 -19.04
C ASN A 34 -4.15 -10.60 -19.77
N PRO A 35 -4.12 -10.58 -21.13
CA PRO A 35 -5.14 -9.93 -21.93
C PRO A 35 -6.54 -10.56 -21.78
N LEU A 36 -6.63 -11.85 -21.50
CA LEU A 36 -7.92 -12.53 -21.28
C LEU A 36 -8.55 -12.13 -19.94
N ASP A 37 -7.77 -12.07 -18.87
CA ASP A 37 -8.26 -11.58 -17.57
C ASP A 37 -8.62 -10.09 -17.67
N PHE A 38 -7.82 -9.30 -18.41
CA PHE A 38 -8.13 -7.91 -18.69
C PHE A 38 -9.45 -7.76 -19.48
N LEU A 39 -9.71 -8.59 -20.49
CA LEU A 39 -10.97 -8.59 -21.23
C LEU A 39 -12.14 -8.95 -20.32
N GLY A 40 -12.01 -9.98 -19.47
CA GLY A 40 -13.04 -10.34 -18.49
C GLY A 40 -13.35 -9.20 -17.52
N LEU A 41 -12.33 -8.49 -17.05
CA LEU A 41 -12.46 -7.29 -16.21
C LEU A 41 -13.12 -6.12 -16.98
N SER A 42 -12.78 -5.95 -18.25
CA SER A 42 -13.38 -4.94 -19.13
C SER A 42 -14.87 -5.18 -19.34
N LEU A 43 -15.28 -6.45 -19.51
CA LEU A 43 -16.69 -6.86 -19.61
C LEU A 43 -17.44 -6.69 -18.29
N LEU A 44 -16.76 -6.86 -17.16
CA LEU A 44 -17.33 -6.62 -15.83
C LEU A 44 -17.48 -5.13 -15.51
N TYR A 45 -16.64 -4.27 -16.10
CA TYR A 45 -16.59 -2.84 -15.77
C TYR A 45 -17.96 -2.13 -15.83
N PRO A 46 -18.77 -2.26 -16.90
CA PRO A 46 -20.09 -1.60 -16.95
C PRO A 46 -21.08 -2.09 -15.87
N LEU A 47 -20.87 -3.29 -15.33
CA LEU A 47 -21.73 -3.90 -14.31
C LEU A 47 -21.27 -3.54 -12.90
N ASN A 48 -19.96 -3.45 -12.69
CA ASN A 48 -19.36 -3.12 -11.39
C ASN A 48 -17.98 -2.45 -11.54
N PRO A 49 -17.92 -1.14 -11.78
CA PRO A 49 -16.69 -0.36 -11.93
C PRO A 49 -15.72 -0.51 -10.75
N PHE A 50 -16.29 -0.57 -9.56
CA PHE A 50 -15.58 -0.65 -8.30
C PHE A 50 -14.78 -1.95 -8.17
N ILE A 51 -15.46 -3.10 -8.32
CA ILE A 51 -14.81 -4.42 -8.20
C ILE A 51 -13.78 -4.62 -9.31
N THR A 52 -14.08 -4.16 -10.52
CA THR A 52 -13.11 -4.22 -11.62
C THR A 52 -11.84 -3.44 -11.26
N SER A 53 -11.99 -2.21 -10.75
CA SER A 53 -10.84 -1.39 -10.37
C SER A 53 -10.02 -2.04 -9.25
N LEU A 54 -10.66 -2.51 -8.17
CA LEU A 54 -9.98 -3.23 -7.09
C LEU A 54 -9.15 -4.43 -7.57
N ARG A 55 -9.67 -5.18 -8.56
CA ARG A 55 -8.99 -6.37 -9.09
C ARG A 55 -7.79 -6.05 -9.97
N ILE A 56 -7.83 -4.92 -10.67
CA ILE A 56 -6.69 -4.44 -11.43
C ILE A 56 -5.57 -4.03 -10.48
N ASN A 57 -5.89 -3.39 -9.35
CA ASN A 57 -4.94 -2.76 -8.44
C ASN A 57 -4.16 -3.72 -7.53
N HIS A 58 -3.39 -4.62 -8.12
CA HIS A 58 -2.38 -5.39 -7.42
C HIS A 58 -1.00 -4.77 -7.63
N PRO A 59 -0.26 -4.40 -6.56
CA PRO A 59 1.14 -4.02 -6.66
C PRO A 59 1.91 -5.10 -7.37
N TYR A 60 2.84 -4.69 -8.21
CA TYR A 60 3.67 -5.66 -8.92
C TYR A 60 4.75 -6.20 -7.99
N PRO A 61 4.92 -7.53 -7.87
CA PRO A 61 5.89 -8.11 -6.95
C PRO A 61 7.32 -7.58 -7.12
N LYS A 62 7.74 -7.28 -8.37
CA LYS A 62 9.07 -6.70 -8.63
C LYS A 62 9.23 -5.30 -8.05
N ASP A 63 8.17 -4.50 -8.01
CA ASP A 63 8.23 -3.15 -7.48
C ASP A 63 8.37 -3.18 -5.95
N LEU A 64 7.68 -4.12 -5.28
CA LEU A 64 7.87 -4.41 -3.86
C LEU A 64 9.29 -4.94 -3.58
N ALA A 65 9.76 -5.93 -4.35
CA ALA A 65 11.10 -6.49 -4.17
C ALA A 65 12.21 -5.45 -4.39
N ASN A 66 12.07 -4.58 -5.39
CA ASN A 66 13.01 -3.49 -5.61
C ASN A 66 13.03 -2.51 -4.43
N TRP A 67 11.86 -2.16 -3.90
CA TRP A 67 11.74 -1.27 -2.75
C TRP A 67 12.33 -1.90 -1.48
N ASP A 68 12.11 -3.20 -1.27
CA ASP A 68 12.72 -3.95 -0.17
C ASP A 68 14.26 -3.99 -0.33
N ASN A 69 14.77 -4.19 -1.55
CA ASN A 69 16.21 -4.17 -1.84
C ASN A 69 16.83 -2.79 -1.60
N MET A 70 16.16 -1.70 -1.98
CA MET A 70 16.63 -0.33 -1.69
C MET A 70 16.83 -0.15 -0.19
N ASN A 71 15.82 -0.51 0.62
CA ASN A 71 15.90 -0.37 2.08
C ASN A 71 16.93 -1.32 2.74
N SER A 72 17.27 -2.43 2.08
CA SER A 72 18.32 -3.33 2.58
C SER A 72 19.74 -2.75 2.46
N LEU A 73 19.93 -1.79 1.54
CA LEU A 73 21.20 -1.08 1.35
C LEU A 73 21.29 0.11 2.31
N GLU A 74 20.23 0.91 2.39
CA GLU A 74 20.15 2.07 3.26
C GLU A 74 18.70 2.25 3.77
N PRO A 75 18.48 2.31 5.10
CA PRO A 75 17.16 2.59 5.65
C PRO A 75 16.63 3.97 5.25
N GLY A 76 15.32 4.08 5.08
CA GLY A 76 14.64 5.37 4.89
C GLY A 76 14.07 5.59 3.48
N HIS A 77 14.26 4.65 2.56
CA HIS A 77 13.61 4.72 1.26
C HIS A 77 12.11 4.46 1.37
N PHE A 78 11.28 5.45 1.00
CA PHE A 78 9.84 5.36 1.22
C PHE A 78 9.06 4.89 -0.01
N GLY A 79 8.04 4.07 0.22
CA GLY A 79 7.06 3.69 -0.81
C GLY A 79 5.90 4.67 -0.82
N PHE A 80 5.33 4.91 -2.00
CA PHE A 80 4.07 5.66 -2.10
C PHE A 80 3.21 5.17 -3.26
N LEU A 81 1.92 5.47 -3.14
CA LEU A 81 0.90 5.28 -4.16
C LEU A 81 0.84 6.54 -5.02
N SER A 82 0.86 6.36 -6.33
CA SER A 82 0.74 7.42 -7.32
C SER A 82 -0.35 7.08 -8.34
N SER A 83 -0.96 8.14 -8.88
CA SER A 83 -1.89 8.05 -9.99
C SER A 83 -1.45 9.07 -11.05
N GLN A 84 -0.63 8.62 -12.00
CA GLN A 84 -0.41 9.37 -13.24
C GLN A 84 -1.19 8.67 -14.34
N PHE A 85 -2.47 8.99 -14.49
CA PHE A 85 -3.31 8.32 -15.47
C PHE A 85 -3.55 9.17 -16.72
N THR A 86 -3.83 8.49 -17.83
CA THR A 86 -4.36 9.07 -19.07
C THR A 86 -5.49 8.15 -19.50
N GLN A 87 -6.70 8.68 -19.73
CA GLN A 87 -7.88 7.91 -20.13
C GLN A 87 -7.53 6.89 -21.24
N LYS A 88 -7.88 5.61 -21.04
CA LYS A 88 -7.39 4.51 -21.90
C LYS A 88 -8.40 3.96 -22.87
N LEU A 89 -9.64 3.77 -22.41
CA LEU A 89 -10.72 3.23 -23.21
C LEU A 89 -11.83 4.27 -23.35
N ARG A 90 -12.27 4.49 -24.59
CA ARG A 90 -13.42 5.31 -24.93
C ARG A 90 -14.26 4.51 -25.92
N ILE A 91 -15.49 4.18 -25.54
CA ILE A 91 -16.47 3.52 -26.41
C ILE A 91 -17.55 4.56 -26.74
N PRO A 92 -17.45 5.27 -27.89
CA PRO A 92 -18.32 6.40 -28.20
C PRO A 92 -19.81 6.04 -28.22
N GLN A 93 -20.15 4.83 -28.71
CA GLN A 93 -21.54 4.37 -28.86
C GLN A 93 -22.23 4.12 -27.52
N ALA A 94 -21.46 3.82 -26.46
CA ALA A 94 -21.99 3.57 -25.13
C ALA A 94 -21.76 4.74 -24.16
N ASN A 95 -21.09 5.82 -24.62
CA ASN A 95 -20.60 6.91 -23.78
C ASN A 95 -19.79 6.42 -22.56
N ILE A 96 -19.05 5.32 -22.72
CA ILE A 96 -18.24 4.71 -21.66
C ILE A 96 -16.79 5.17 -21.80
N SER A 97 -16.27 5.78 -20.75
CA SER A 97 -14.85 6.07 -20.54
C SER A 97 -14.32 5.23 -19.40
N TRP A 98 -13.21 4.53 -19.58
CA TRP A 98 -12.64 3.71 -18.53
C TRP A 98 -11.11 3.77 -18.43
N PRO A 99 -10.58 3.85 -17.20
CA PRO A 99 -11.17 4.44 -15.99
C PRO A 99 -11.21 5.96 -16.04
N GLU A 100 -12.18 6.54 -15.32
CA GLU A 100 -12.26 7.99 -15.13
C GLU A 100 -11.29 8.46 -14.06
N TYR A 101 -10.82 9.70 -14.15
CA TYR A 101 -9.87 10.24 -13.17
C TYR A 101 -10.44 10.23 -11.76
N GLU A 102 -11.70 10.62 -11.60
CA GLU A 102 -12.36 10.67 -10.29
C GLU A 102 -12.42 9.29 -9.64
N GLU A 103 -12.73 8.25 -10.43
CA GLU A 103 -12.70 6.87 -9.95
C GLU A 103 -11.31 6.52 -9.44
N LEU A 104 -10.26 6.84 -10.21
CA LEU A 104 -8.88 6.51 -9.84
C LEU A 104 -8.40 7.21 -8.58
N PHE A 105 -8.73 8.49 -8.41
CA PHE A 105 -8.38 9.24 -7.20
C PHE A 105 -9.13 8.76 -5.97
N ARG A 106 -10.32 8.16 -6.13
CA ARG A 106 -11.08 7.54 -5.02
C ARG A 106 -10.57 6.15 -4.65
N LEU A 107 -9.77 5.50 -5.49
CA LEU A 107 -9.29 4.13 -5.23
C LEU A 107 -8.37 4.07 -4.03
N GLY A 108 -7.43 5.01 -3.92
CA GLY A 108 -6.40 4.94 -2.90
C GLY A 108 -5.80 6.29 -2.53
N SER A 109 -5.09 6.28 -1.42
CA SER A 109 -4.48 7.47 -0.84
C SER A 109 -3.22 7.09 -0.10
N ASN A 110 -2.33 8.07 0.07
CA ASN A 110 -1.23 7.97 1.02
C ASN A 110 -1.66 8.61 2.33
N ILE A 111 -1.55 7.86 3.43
CA ILE A 111 -1.74 8.38 4.79
C ILE A 111 -0.40 8.81 5.32
N VAL A 112 -0.29 10.06 5.75
CA VAL A 112 0.94 10.63 6.32
C VAL A 112 0.83 10.63 7.84
N PHE A 113 1.78 10.01 8.53
CA PHE A 113 1.84 10.03 9.98
C PHE A 113 2.70 11.20 10.47
N LEU A 114 2.06 12.14 11.16
CA LEU A 114 2.73 13.31 11.73
C LEU A 114 3.28 12.99 13.13
N ASN A 115 4.35 13.68 13.53
CA ASN A 115 4.92 13.59 14.88
C ASN A 115 4.24 14.54 15.87
N GLU A 116 3.59 15.57 15.36
CA GLU A 116 2.95 16.62 16.11
C GLU A 116 1.65 17.02 15.42
N PRO A 117 0.70 17.66 16.13
CA PRO A 117 -0.51 18.18 15.52
C PRO A 117 -0.23 19.06 14.31
N LEU A 118 -1.06 18.90 13.28
CA LEU A 118 -0.94 19.65 12.03
C LEU A 118 -1.08 21.15 12.29
N SER A 119 -0.12 21.95 11.83
CA SER A 119 -0.13 23.39 12.01
C SER A 119 -1.25 24.06 11.21
N GLN A 120 -1.80 25.14 11.76
CA GLN A 120 -2.73 26.01 11.04
C GLN A 120 -2.00 26.92 10.03
N GLU A 121 -0.72 27.22 10.27
CA GLU A 121 0.12 28.01 9.35
C GLU A 121 0.61 27.15 8.19
N PHE A 122 0.41 27.62 6.96
CA PHE A 122 0.63 26.83 5.75
C PHE A 122 2.07 26.36 5.59
N SER A 123 3.06 27.22 5.85
CA SER A 123 4.49 26.91 5.65
C SER A 123 4.96 25.85 6.64
N LYS A 124 4.58 25.98 7.92
CA LYS A 124 4.80 24.97 8.96
C LYS A 124 4.09 23.65 8.60
N ARG A 125 2.82 23.71 8.23
CA ARG A 125 2.04 22.53 7.81
C ARG A 125 2.68 21.78 6.65
N LYS A 126 3.09 22.50 5.61
CA LYS A 126 3.81 21.95 4.45
C LYS A 126 5.10 21.25 4.89
N ASN A 127 5.89 21.90 5.75
CA ASN A 127 7.14 21.35 6.26
C ASN A 127 6.92 20.10 7.11
N GLN A 128 5.88 20.07 7.95
CA GLN A 128 5.50 18.89 8.74
C GLN A 128 5.22 17.70 7.80
N ILE A 129 4.36 17.89 6.80
CA ILE A 129 4.00 16.86 5.83
C ILE A 129 5.23 16.37 5.06
N TYR A 130 6.06 17.28 4.55
CA TYR A 130 7.25 16.92 3.77
C TYR A 130 8.29 16.18 4.60
N ARG A 131 8.49 16.57 5.86
CA ARG A 131 9.38 15.86 6.78
C ARG A 131 8.87 14.44 7.07
N SER A 132 7.58 14.29 7.33
CA SER A 132 6.97 12.95 7.52
C SER A 132 7.12 12.08 6.28
N ILE A 133 6.86 12.61 5.08
CA ILE A 133 7.03 11.88 3.81
C ILE A 133 8.49 11.46 3.63
N LYS A 134 9.45 12.37 3.82
CA LYS A 134 10.89 12.07 3.70
C LYS A 134 11.39 11.04 4.71
N ALA A 135 10.82 11.04 5.91
CA ALA A 135 11.09 10.02 6.92
C ALA A 135 10.35 8.69 6.63
N GLY A 136 9.63 8.58 5.51
CA GLY A 136 8.88 7.39 5.14
C GLY A 136 7.69 7.10 6.05
N ARG A 137 7.18 8.07 6.80
CA ARG A 137 6.03 7.94 7.70
C ARG A 137 4.72 7.91 6.92
N LEU A 138 4.53 6.83 6.16
CA LEU A 138 3.44 6.68 5.20
C LEU A 138 2.82 5.29 5.23
N ALA A 139 1.52 5.24 4.94
CA ALA A 139 0.85 4.04 4.50
C ALA A 139 0.12 4.28 3.18
N MET A 140 0.18 3.31 2.28
CA MET A 140 -0.59 3.28 1.06
C MET A 140 -1.88 2.52 1.34
N VAL A 141 -3.04 3.13 1.14
CA VAL A 141 -4.34 2.53 1.42
C VAL A 141 -5.22 2.58 0.19
N LEU A 142 -5.92 1.48 -0.11
CA LEU A 142 -7.02 1.46 -1.07
C LEU A 142 -8.32 1.84 -0.35
N GLN A 143 -8.54 3.15 -0.16
CA GLN A 143 -9.67 3.70 0.60
C GLN A 143 -11.04 3.34 0.02
N SER A 144 -11.11 2.99 -1.26
CA SER A 144 -12.33 2.49 -1.86
C SER A 144 -12.84 1.23 -1.15
N ILE A 145 -11.96 0.41 -0.57
CA ILE A 145 -12.34 -0.79 0.19
C ILE A 145 -13.00 -0.43 1.52
N HIS A 146 -12.31 0.39 2.32
CA HIS A 146 -12.76 0.82 3.63
C HIS A 146 -11.94 2.04 4.07
N SER A 147 -12.50 2.86 4.96
CA SER A 147 -11.78 4.01 5.51
C SER A 147 -10.56 3.57 6.32
N PHE A 148 -9.48 4.38 6.30
CA PHE A 148 -8.25 4.07 7.02
C PHE A 148 -8.40 4.19 8.55
N ALA A 149 -9.40 4.92 9.05
CA ALA A 149 -9.59 5.12 10.49
C ALA A 149 -9.68 3.77 11.24
N GLY A 150 -8.90 3.62 12.31
CA GLY A 150 -8.78 2.36 13.07
C GLY A 150 -7.66 1.43 12.61
N ASN A 151 -7.06 1.65 11.43
CA ASN A 151 -5.83 0.94 11.06
C ASN A 151 -4.61 1.57 11.74
N ASP A 152 -3.67 0.75 12.17
CA ASP A 152 -2.36 1.21 12.62
C ASP A 152 -1.29 0.11 12.45
N PHE A 153 -0.03 0.52 12.37
CA PHE A 153 1.12 -0.38 12.44
C PHE A 153 2.22 0.29 13.26
N GLN A 154 2.51 -0.32 14.40
CA GLN A 154 3.43 0.23 15.38
C GLN A 154 4.41 -0.84 15.87
N LEU A 155 5.57 -0.41 16.31
CA LEU A 155 6.45 -1.15 17.19
C LEU A 155 6.35 -0.50 18.57
N LYS A 156 5.75 -1.21 19.52
CA LYS A 156 5.65 -0.79 20.91
C LYS A 156 6.78 -1.40 21.70
N CYS A 157 7.62 -0.56 22.29
CA CYS A 157 8.67 -0.94 23.22
C CYS A 157 8.31 -0.44 24.64
N PRO A 158 9.01 -0.88 25.70
CA PRO A 158 8.66 -0.51 27.07
C PRO A 158 8.53 0.99 27.34
N ASN A 159 9.32 1.82 26.66
CA ASN A 159 9.39 3.26 26.90
C ASN A 159 8.88 4.12 25.74
N ASP A 160 8.61 3.52 24.57
CA ASP A 160 8.43 4.29 23.34
C ASP A 160 7.60 3.54 22.29
N ILE A 161 7.03 4.28 21.35
CA ILE A 161 6.22 3.76 20.25
C ILE A 161 6.76 4.30 18.94
N TYR A 162 7.14 3.38 18.07
CA TYR A 162 7.63 3.65 16.73
C TYR A 162 6.54 3.34 15.71
N ARG A 163 6.47 4.13 14.65
CA ARG A 163 5.57 3.92 13.52
C ARG A 163 6.36 3.70 12.26
N SER A 164 5.64 3.29 11.22
CA SER A 164 6.12 3.25 9.84
C SER A 164 7.06 4.43 9.53
N GLY A 165 8.23 4.16 8.97
CA GLY A 165 9.30 5.13 8.69
C GLY A 165 10.32 5.33 9.81
N ASP A 166 9.98 4.99 11.06
CA ASP A 166 10.89 5.19 12.18
C ASP A 166 12.01 4.14 12.26
N VAL A 167 13.11 4.55 12.89
CA VAL A 167 14.26 3.70 13.20
C VAL A 167 14.39 3.56 14.71
N PHE A 168 14.19 2.35 15.22
CA PHE A 168 14.48 1.99 16.60
C PHE A 168 15.94 1.52 16.71
N LYS A 169 16.68 2.13 17.65
CA LYS A 169 18.06 1.79 17.97
C LYS A 169 18.12 1.33 19.43
N GLY A 170 18.28 0.03 19.66
CA GLY A 170 18.33 -0.50 21.03
C GLY A 170 18.01 -1.98 21.17
N ASP A 171 17.90 -2.43 22.42
CA ASP A 171 17.47 -3.80 22.74
C ASP A 171 15.97 -3.94 22.47
N TYR A 172 15.62 -4.80 21.52
CA TYR A 172 14.24 -5.06 21.14
C TYR A 172 13.54 -6.08 22.07
N LYS A 173 14.20 -6.55 23.13
CA LYS A 173 13.56 -7.40 24.15
C LYS A 173 12.37 -6.68 24.79
N GLY A 174 11.23 -7.35 24.77
CA GLY A 174 9.97 -6.80 25.28
C GLY A 174 9.28 -5.82 24.33
N CYS A 175 9.83 -5.61 23.11
CA CYS A 175 9.11 -4.90 22.07
C CYS A 175 8.18 -5.84 21.27
N GLU A 176 7.05 -5.30 20.84
CA GLU A 176 6.05 -6.00 20.04
C GLU A 176 5.58 -5.12 18.88
N PHE A 177 5.45 -5.72 17.70
CA PHE A 177 4.71 -5.11 16.62
C PHE A 177 3.21 -5.29 16.86
N ILE A 178 2.48 -4.19 16.74
CA ILE A 178 1.03 -4.14 16.85
C ILE A 178 0.48 -3.74 15.50
N VAL A 179 -0.33 -4.61 14.90
CA VAL A 179 -1.07 -4.34 13.67
C VAL A 179 -2.54 -4.24 14.02
N ARG A 180 -3.16 -3.10 13.70
CA ARG A 180 -4.59 -2.86 13.91
C ARG A 180 -5.34 -2.79 12.60
N THR A 181 -6.53 -3.37 12.58
CA THR A 181 -7.54 -3.23 11.54
C THR A 181 -8.81 -2.63 12.18
N PRO A 182 -9.65 -1.92 11.41
CA PRO A 182 -10.88 -1.35 11.95
C PRO A 182 -11.85 -2.45 12.36
N GLU A 183 -12.45 -2.34 13.54
CA GLU A 183 -13.52 -3.25 13.99
C GLU A 183 -14.72 -3.26 13.04
N SER A 184 -14.96 -2.14 12.35
CA SER A 184 -16.02 -1.99 11.35
C SER A 184 -15.69 -2.60 9.99
N LEU A 185 -14.48 -3.14 9.79
CA LEU A 185 -14.07 -3.73 8.52
C LEU A 185 -14.95 -4.95 8.20
N PRO A 186 -15.79 -4.91 7.14
CA PRO A 186 -16.79 -5.96 6.88
C PRO A 186 -16.21 -7.19 6.17
N TYR A 187 -14.88 -7.32 6.13
CA TYR A 187 -14.17 -8.32 5.35
C TYR A 187 -13.17 -9.08 6.22
N SER A 188 -12.98 -10.36 5.94
CA SER A 188 -11.82 -11.08 6.49
C SER A 188 -10.54 -10.40 6.03
N ALA A 189 -9.64 -10.15 6.99
CA ALA A 189 -8.34 -9.57 6.74
C ALA A 189 -7.22 -10.61 6.93
N THR A 190 -6.24 -10.58 6.04
CA THR A 190 -4.98 -11.31 6.18
C THR A 190 -3.86 -10.30 6.30
N ILE A 191 -3.13 -10.39 7.41
CA ILE A 191 -1.94 -9.59 7.69
C ILE A 191 -0.73 -10.40 7.23
N ARG A 192 0.02 -9.85 6.29
CA ARG A 192 1.35 -10.35 5.89
C ARG A 192 2.39 -9.49 6.56
N PHE A 193 3.17 -10.10 7.44
CA PHE A 193 4.26 -9.47 8.17
C PHE A 193 5.58 -9.91 7.53
N LEU A 194 6.27 -8.94 6.93
CA LEU A 194 7.50 -9.16 6.17
C LEU A 194 8.70 -8.58 6.94
N ARG A 195 9.83 -9.27 6.85
CA ARG A 195 11.12 -8.79 7.31
C ARG A 195 12.11 -8.86 6.15
N ASN A 196 12.80 -7.75 5.86
CA ASN A 196 13.78 -7.69 4.76
C ASN A 196 13.20 -8.19 3.42
N GLY A 197 11.92 -7.87 3.16
CA GLY A 197 11.16 -8.31 1.98
C GLY A 197 10.72 -9.78 1.98
N GLN A 198 11.07 -10.56 3.00
CA GLN A 198 10.67 -11.96 3.15
C GLN A 198 9.46 -12.08 4.07
N LEU A 199 8.48 -12.89 3.68
CA LEU A 199 7.31 -13.18 4.50
C LEU A 199 7.72 -13.98 5.75
N VAL A 200 7.58 -13.40 6.93
CA VAL A 200 7.89 -14.08 8.21
C VAL A 200 6.64 -14.68 8.83
N LYS A 201 5.51 -13.97 8.73
CA LYS A 201 4.23 -14.43 9.30
C LYS A 201 3.06 -14.00 8.42
N GLU A 202 2.09 -14.88 8.26
CA GLU A 202 0.82 -14.59 7.61
C GLU A 202 -0.31 -14.98 8.58
N ILE A 203 -1.16 -14.01 8.92
CA ILE A 203 -2.20 -14.17 9.95
C ILE A 203 -3.52 -13.77 9.34
N THR A 204 -4.44 -14.73 9.23
CA THR A 204 -5.85 -14.43 8.93
C THR A 204 -6.60 -14.43 10.24
N SER A 205 -7.06 -13.27 10.68
CA SER A 205 -7.77 -13.11 11.95
C SER A 205 -9.03 -12.27 11.77
N SER A 206 -10.05 -12.57 12.58
CA SER A 206 -11.20 -11.68 12.80
C SER A 206 -10.95 -10.66 13.91
N GLU A 207 -9.84 -10.78 14.63
CA GLU A 207 -9.43 -9.82 15.65
C GLU A 207 -8.98 -8.51 15.00
N SER A 208 -9.32 -7.39 15.63
CA SER A 208 -8.95 -6.04 15.19
C SER A 208 -7.51 -5.67 15.54
N GLU A 209 -6.84 -6.45 16.40
CA GLU A 209 -5.48 -6.18 16.85
C GLU A 209 -4.66 -7.47 16.91
N VAL A 210 -3.45 -7.43 16.36
CA VAL A 210 -2.54 -8.57 16.33
C VAL A 210 -1.17 -8.15 16.83
N HIS A 211 -0.63 -8.95 17.75
CA HIS A 211 0.67 -8.74 18.39
C HIS A 211 1.70 -9.72 17.84
N ILE A 212 2.88 -9.22 17.48
CA ILE A 212 3.99 -10.01 16.95
C ILE A 212 5.27 -9.59 17.69
N PRO A 213 5.90 -10.47 18.48
CA PRO A 213 7.10 -10.10 19.22
C PRO A 213 8.24 -9.73 18.26
N ALA A 214 9.00 -8.68 18.61
CA ALA A 214 10.24 -8.37 17.91
C ALA A 214 11.32 -9.37 18.38
N THR A 215 11.82 -10.19 17.46
CA THR A 215 12.79 -11.26 17.79
C THR A 215 14.18 -11.01 17.23
N GLU A 216 14.31 -10.10 16.28
CA GLU A 216 15.53 -9.87 15.50
C GLU A 216 15.51 -8.49 14.85
N PRO A 217 16.68 -7.92 14.52
CA PRO A 217 16.76 -6.67 13.77
C PRO A 217 16.36 -6.85 12.30
N GLY A 218 16.06 -5.73 11.64
CA GLY A 218 15.71 -5.68 10.22
C GLY A 218 14.68 -4.60 9.88
N GLN A 219 14.28 -4.57 8.61
CA GLN A 219 13.17 -3.73 8.13
C GLN A 219 11.87 -4.54 8.16
N PHE A 220 10.86 -4.03 8.85
CA PHE A 220 9.60 -4.73 9.06
C PHE A 220 8.46 -4.03 8.35
N ARG A 221 7.87 -4.70 7.37
CA ARG A 221 6.81 -4.17 6.51
C ARG A 221 5.53 -4.98 6.68
N VAL A 222 4.39 -4.30 6.70
CA VAL A 222 3.08 -4.94 6.82
C VAL A 222 2.25 -4.68 5.56
N GLU A 223 1.66 -5.74 5.04
CA GLU A 223 0.61 -5.69 4.03
C GLU A 223 -0.67 -6.28 4.64
N ILE A 224 -1.76 -5.53 4.59
CA ILE A 224 -3.09 -6.00 4.95
C ILE A 224 -3.83 -6.28 3.66
N LEU A 225 -4.29 -7.51 3.49
CA LEU A 225 -5.14 -7.93 2.40
C LEU A 225 -6.54 -8.18 2.92
N VAL A 226 -7.53 -7.91 2.10
CA VAL A 226 -8.93 -8.26 2.41
C VAL A 226 -9.50 -9.15 1.32
N ARG A 227 -10.53 -9.90 1.67
CA ARG A 227 -11.29 -10.68 0.70
C ARG A 227 -12.71 -10.15 0.60
N PRO A 228 -13.03 -9.28 -0.39
CA PRO A 228 -14.36 -8.71 -0.51
C PRO A 228 -15.40 -9.80 -0.81
N HIS A 229 -16.51 -9.76 -0.08
CA HIS A 229 -17.68 -10.59 -0.38
C HIS A 229 -18.54 -9.86 -1.42
N THR A 230 -18.78 -10.47 -2.58
CA THR A 230 -19.61 -9.91 -3.65
C THR A 230 -20.64 -10.92 -4.12
N ALA A 231 -21.73 -10.44 -4.75
CA ALA A 231 -22.80 -11.31 -5.26
C ALA A 231 -22.29 -12.38 -6.26
N PHE A 232 -21.19 -12.11 -6.98
CA PHE A 232 -20.54 -13.02 -7.91
C PHE A 232 -19.39 -13.82 -7.27
N TRP A 233 -19.55 -14.22 -6.00
CA TRP A 233 -18.50 -14.77 -5.14
C TRP A 233 -17.71 -15.95 -5.73
N ILE A 234 -18.31 -16.81 -6.57
CA ILE A 234 -17.63 -17.97 -7.18
C ILE A 234 -16.53 -17.54 -8.16
N LEU A 235 -16.78 -16.48 -8.95
CA LEU A 235 -15.81 -15.97 -9.93
C LEU A 235 -14.89 -14.90 -9.32
N LEU A 236 -15.33 -14.28 -8.21
CA LEU A 236 -14.75 -13.05 -7.70
C LEU A 236 -14.00 -13.15 -6.35
N ARG A 237 -13.70 -14.36 -5.85
CA ARG A 237 -13.01 -14.58 -4.56
C ARG A 237 -11.47 -14.51 -4.68
N LYS A 238 -10.89 -13.30 -4.60
CA LYS A 238 -9.44 -13.09 -4.51
C LYS A 238 -9.09 -12.16 -3.35
N TRP A 239 -7.95 -12.39 -2.73
CA TRP A 239 -7.35 -11.42 -1.81
C TRP A 239 -6.92 -10.20 -2.60
N VAL A 240 -7.28 -9.02 -2.12
CA VAL A 240 -6.85 -7.74 -2.68
C VAL A 240 -6.08 -6.99 -1.60
N PRO A 241 -5.02 -6.26 -1.96
CA PRO A 241 -4.34 -5.38 -1.02
C PRO A 241 -5.33 -4.34 -0.50
N TYR A 242 -5.20 -3.98 0.78
CA TYR A 242 -5.99 -2.94 1.41
C TYR A 242 -5.09 -1.85 1.96
N VAL A 243 -4.11 -2.21 2.80
CA VAL A 243 -3.13 -1.28 3.34
C VAL A 243 -1.73 -1.86 3.17
N ILE A 244 -0.77 -1.03 2.75
CA ILE A 244 0.65 -1.36 2.73
C ILE A 244 1.37 -0.27 3.50
N TYR A 245 2.00 -0.62 4.61
CA TYR A 245 2.79 0.32 5.40
C TYR A 245 4.22 0.40 4.86
N ASN A 246 4.85 1.56 5.02
CA ASN A 246 6.30 1.64 4.93
C ASN A 246 6.96 0.91 6.12
N PRO A 247 8.21 0.46 5.97
CA PRO A 247 8.85 -0.33 7.01
C PRO A 247 9.11 0.45 8.30
N ILE A 248 9.11 -0.27 9.43
CA ILE A 248 9.77 0.16 10.67
C ILE A 248 11.14 -0.52 10.71
N PHE A 249 12.19 0.20 11.08
CA PHE A 249 13.55 -0.33 11.12
C PHE A 249 13.97 -0.61 12.57
N ILE A 250 14.55 -1.79 12.80
CA ILE A 250 15.24 -2.14 14.04
C ILE A 250 16.71 -2.37 13.72
N SER A 251 17.61 -1.61 14.35
CA SER A 251 19.07 -1.70 14.18
C SER A 251 19.81 -1.84 15.50
#